data_AF-A0A972RC74-F1
#
_entry.id   AF-A0A972RC74-F1
#
_cell.length_a   1.000
_cell.length_b   1.000
_cell.length_c   1.000
_cell.angle_alpha   90.00
_cell.angle_beta   90.00
_cell.angle_gamma   90.00
#
_symmetry.space_group_name_H-M   'P 1'
#
loop_
_entity.id
_entity.type
_entity.pdbx_description
1 polymer ?
#
loop_
_entity_poly.entity_id
_entity_poly.type
_entity_poly.pdbx_seq_one_letter_code
_entity_poly.pdbx_strand_id
1 'polypeptide(L)'
;MTDSRQSICRRMKRNFQFFSFLNDQDIEVLSPFFHCRQAPAGSILWKEGDEEDYVAFIISGRIEVRKATEFKEKQVVVGLYGKGSIVGELCILNNVQRAVSAVVIEAADLLTLDREDLETIIRENPELGSKLLKGMLAAVSLRLRKSFDRLASIF
;
A
#
# COMPACT_ATOMS: atom_id res chain seq x y z
N MET A 1 15.10 19.44 2.69
CA MET A 1 13.84 18.65 2.74
C MET A 1 13.70 17.67 1.57
N THR A 2 14.10 18.03 0.35
CA THR A 2 14.10 17.14 -0.85
C THR A 2 14.93 15.85 -0.69
N ASP A 3 16.08 15.95 -0.01
CA ASP A 3 16.98 14.83 0.26
C ASP A 3 16.34 13.70 1.08
N SER A 4 15.41 14.05 1.99
CA SER A 4 14.73 13.07 2.85
C SER A 4 13.75 12.22 2.04
N ARG A 5 12.96 12.83 1.13
CA ARG A 5 12.00 12.12 0.27
C ARG A 5 12.70 11.19 -0.72
N GLN A 6 13.75 11.67 -1.39
CA GLN A 6 14.54 10.84 -2.30
C GLN A 6 15.19 9.65 -1.57
N SER A 7 15.70 9.85 -0.36
CA SER A 7 16.25 8.75 0.45
C SER A 7 15.20 7.68 0.79
N ILE A 8 13.95 8.10 1.02
CA ILE A 8 12.83 7.20 1.36
C ILE A 8 12.32 6.49 0.10
N CYS A 9 12.21 7.16 -1.05
CA CYS A 9 11.87 6.50 -2.32
C CYS A 9 12.96 5.51 -2.77
N ARG A 10 14.25 5.80 -2.51
CA ARG A 10 15.33 4.81 -2.69
C ARG A 10 15.18 3.61 -1.75
N ARG A 11 14.75 3.83 -0.50
CA ARG A 11 14.38 2.72 0.42
C ARG A 11 13.19 1.92 -0.11
N MET A 12 12.20 2.57 -0.76
CA MET A 12 11.09 1.88 -1.42
C MET A 12 11.60 0.92 -2.50
N LYS A 13 12.44 1.38 -3.44
CA LYS A 13 13.04 0.49 -4.45
C LYS A 13 13.75 -0.73 -3.83
N ARG A 14 14.51 -0.53 -2.74
CA ARG A 14 15.26 -1.61 -2.09
C ARG A 14 14.38 -2.58 -1.30
N ASN A 15 13.29 -2.10 -0.71
CA ASN A 15 12.48 -2.88 0.20
C ASN A 15 11.31 -3.59 -0.50
N PHE A 16 10.93 -3.18 -1.71
CA PHE A 16 9.74 -3.65 -2.41
C PHE A 16 10.14 -4.48 -3.63
N GLN A 17 10.01 -5.81 -3.52
CA GLN A 17 10.41 -6.73 -4.59
C GLN A 17 9.70 -6.42 -5.92
N PHE A 18 8.43 -6.03 -5.85
CA PHE A 18 7.60 -5.69 -7.02
C PHE A 18 7.87 -4.29 -7.59
N PHE A 19 8.86 -3.55 -7.10
CA PHE A 19 9.38 -2.32 -7.72
C PHE A 19 10.87 -2.41 -8.05
N SER A 20 11.43 -3.62 -8.08
CA SER A 20 12.82 -3.87 -8.48
C SER A 20 13.15 -3.40 -9.89
N PHE A 21 12.15 -3.24 -10.77
CA PHE A 21 12.30 -2.74 -12.14
C PHE A 21 12.35 -1.20 -12.26
N LEU A 22 12.10 -0.44 -11.18
CA LEU A 22 12.25 1.01 -11.21
C LEU A 22 13.72 1.39 -11.24
N ASN A 23 14.15 2.13 -12.26
CA ASN A 23 15.51 2.67 -12.33
C ASN A 23 15.64 3.95 -11.48
N ASP A 24 16.84 4.51 -11.35
CA ASP A 24 17.03 5.69 -10.47
C ASP A 24 16.35 6.95 -11.03
N GLN A 25 16.24 7.07 -12.36
CA GLN A 25 15.47 8.13 -13.02
C GLN A 25 13.98 8.03 -12.70
N ASP A 26 13.41 6.81 -12.72
CA ASP A 26 12.02 6.55 -12.33
C ASP A 26 11.79 7.03 -10.89
N ILE A 27 12.73 6.79 -9.98
CA ILE A 27 12.65 7.23 -8.58
C ILE A 27 12.69 8.75 -8.44
N GLU A 28 13.52 9.44 -9.22
CA GLU A 28 13.58 10.91 -9.23
C GLU A 28 12.25 11.52 -9.68
N VAL A 29 11.64 10.94 -10.72
CA VAL A 29 10.34 11.40 -11.25
C VAL A 29 9.20 11.09 -10.28
N LEU A 30 9.24 9.95 -9.58
CA LEU A 30 8.20 9.56 -8.63
C LEU A 30 8.29 10.29 -7.28
N SER A 31 9.49 10.68 -6.85
CA SER A 31 9.72 11.22 -5.51
C SER A 31 8.82 12.41 -5.13
N PRO A 32 8.42 13.31 -6.03
CA PRO A 32 7.52 14.43 -5.70
C PRO A 32 6.08 14.01 -5.39
N PHE A 33 5.60 12.91 -5.97
CA PHE A 33 4.23 12.40 -5.82
C PHE A 33 4.02 11.60 -4.52
N PHE A 34 5.10 11.29 -3.81
CA PHE A 34 5.05 10.47 -2.63
C PHE A 34 5.12 11.29 -1.34
N HIS A 35 4.25 10.98 -0.40
CA HIS A 35 4.18 11.63 0.90
C HIS A 35 4.73 10.71 1.99
N CYS A 36 5.53 11.26 2.89
CA CYS A 36 6.07 10.50 4.02
C CYS A 36 5.11 10.60 5.20
N ARG A 37 4.69 9.46 5.74
CA ARG A 37 3.78 9.40 6.89
C ARG A 37 4.37 8.51 7.96
N GLN A 38 4.57 9.06 9.15
CA GLN A 38 4.91 8.29 10.34
C GLN A 38 3.62 7.99 11.10
N ALA A 39 3.44 6.74 11.52
CA ALA A 39 2.25 6.31 12.24
C ALA A 39 2.65 5.52 13.50
N PRO A 40 2.32 6.03 14.71
CA PRO A 40 2.52 5.30 15.95
C PRO A 40 1.73 3.98 15.99
N ALA A 41 2.17 3.03 16.81
CA ALA A 41 1.38 1.84 17.10
C ALA A 41 0.02 2.24 17.70
N GLY A 42 -1.04 1.53 17.30
CA GLY A 42 -2.42 1.84 17.62
C GLY A 42 -3.11 2.80 16.66
N SER A 43 -2.38 3.47 15.76
CA SER A 43 -2.98 4.38 14.77
C SER A 43 -3.88 3.61 13.79
N ILE A 44 -5.03 4.16 13.48
CA ILE A 44 -5.89 3.67 12.40
C ILE A 44 -5.52 4.46 11.14
N LEU A 45 -5.10 3.75 10.10
CA LEU A 45 -4.81 4.40 8.82
C LEU A 45 -6.08 4.76 8.08
N TRP A 46 -7.05 3.84 8.09
CA TRP A 46 -8.43 3.99 7.63
C TRP A 46 -9.29 2.87 8.20
N LYS A 47 -10.60 3.06 8.19
CA LYS A 47 -11.61 2.05 8.48
C LYS A 47 -12.24 1.53 7.19
N GLU A 48 -12.81 0.35 7.28
CA GLU A 48 -13.66 -0.20 6.24
C GLU A 48 -14.86 0.73 6.00
N GLY A 49 -15.16 1.01 4.72
CA GLY A 49 -16.21 1.95 4.32
C GLY A 49 -15.74 3.40 4.14
N ASP A 50 -14.55 3.76 4.63
CA ASP A 50 -14.01 5.11 4.45
C ASP A 50 -13.76 5.43 2.96
N GLU A 51 -13.85 6.71 2.61
CA GLU A 51 -13.59 7.24 1.26
C GLU A 51 -12.13 7.73 1.07
N GLU A 52 -11.24 7.42 2.01
CA GLU A 52 -9.84 7.82 1.91
C GLU A 52 -9.14 7.14 0.72
N ASP A 53 -8.41 7.93 -0.07
CA ASP A 53 -7.99 7.53 -1.41
C ASP A 53 -6.46 7.55 -1.60
N TYR A 54 -5.76 6.80 -0.75
CA TYR A 54 -4.31 6.60 -0.88
C TYR A 54 -3.89 5.14 -0.73
N VAL A 55 -2.77 4.79 -1.33
CA VAL A 55 -2.04 3.55 -1.01
C VAL A 55 -0.90 3.84 -0.07
N ALA A 56 -0.60 2.91 0.84
CA ALA A 56 0.54 3.02 1.73
C ALA A 56 1.56 1.91 1.47
N PHE A 57 2.80 2.30 1.25
CA PHE A 57 3.97 1.46 1.12
C PHE A 57 4.67 1.40 2.48
N ILE A 58 4.73 0.21 3.09
CA ILE A 58 5.34 -0.02 4.40
C ILE A 58 6.88 -0.04 4.28
N ILE A 59 7.55 1.03 4.72
CA ILE A 59 9.02 1.10 4.75
C ILE A 59 9.58 0.40 6.00
N SER A 60 8.86 0.51 7.12
CA SER A 60 9.14 -0.12 8.42
C SER A 60 7.83 -0.34 9.19
N GLY A 61 7.84 -1.14 10.25
CA GLY A 61 6.67 -1.42 11.08
C GLY A 61 5.76 -2.53 10.52
N ARG A 62 4.56 -2.63 11.10
CA ARG A 62 3.54 -3.63 10.74
C ARG A 62 2.14 -3.05 10.80
N ILE A 63 1.35 -3.43 9.80
CA ILE A 63 -0.05 -3.08 9.64
C ILE A 63 -0.87 -4.36 9.66
N GLU A 64 -1.90 -4.36 10.50
CA GLU A 64 -2.94 -5.36 10.53
C GLU A 64 -4.13 -4.88 9.71
N VAL A 65 -4.63 -5.76 8.84
CA VAL A 65 -5.79 -5.50 8.00
C VAL A 65 -6.94 -6.38 8.47
N ARG A 66 -8.08 -5.75 8.76
CA ARG A 66 -9.27 -6.38 9.35
C ARG A 66 -10.49 -6.19 8.45
N LYS A 67 -11.33 -7.21 8.39
CA LYS A 67 -12.63 -7.18 7.70
C LYS A 67 -13.76 -7.36 8.72
N ALA A 68 -14.81 -6.55 8.62
CA ALA A 68 -16.02 -6.76 9.39
C ALA A 68 -16.69 -8.08 8.98
N THR A 69 -17.22 -8.81 9.96
CA THR A 69 -18.01 -10.02 9.69
C THR A 69 -19.49 -9.67 9.63
N GLU A 70 -20.33 -10.62 9.18
CA GLU A 70 -21.79 -10.49 9.24
C GLU A 70 -22.32 -10.32 10.67
N PHE A 71 -21.56 -10.79 11.66
CA PHE A 71 -21.85 -10.56 13.07
C PHE A 71 -21.39 -9.16 13.48
N LYS A 72 -22.34 -8.37 13.98
CA LYS A 72 -22.10 -7.00 14.46
C LYS A 72 -20.93 -6.97 15.45
N GLU A 73 -20.08 -5.96 15.30
CA GLU A 73 -18.88 -5.70 16.14
C GLU A 73 -17.78 -6.78 16.11
N LYS A 74 -17.95 -7.85 15.32
CA LYS A 74 -16.88 -8.82 15.10
C LYS A 74 -16.09 -8.46 13.85
N GLN A 75 -14.77 -8.48 13.99
CA GLN A 75 -13.81 -8.31 12.91
C GLN A 75 -12.89 -9.52 12.83
N VAL A 76 -12.49 -9.89 11.63
CA VAL A 76 -11.49 -10.93 11.39
C VAL A 76 -10.23 -10.32 10.78
N VAL A 77 -9.06 -10.75 11.26
CA VAL A 77 -7.78 -10.36 10.67
C VAL A 77 -7.60 -11.11 9.35
N VAL A 78 -7.52 -10.39 8.24
CA VAL A 78 -7.37 -10.95 6.89
C VAL A 78 -5.93 -10.83 6.36
N GLY A 79 -5.09 -10.08 7.07
CA GLY A 79 -3.67 -9.98 6.74
C GLY A 79 -2.85 -9.21 7.77
N LEU A 80 -1.60 -9.60 7.87
CA LEU A 80 -0.55 -8.89 8.59
C LEU A 80 0.55 -8.55 7.59
N TYR A 81 0.84 -7.26 7.45
CA TYR A 81 1.74 -6.76 6.42
C TYR A 81 2.84 -5.92 7.06
N GLY A 82 4.09 -6.25 6.71
CA GLY A 82 5.26 -5.53 7.18
C GLY A 82 6.02 -4.87 6.04
N LYS A 83 7.25 -4.48 6.35
CA LYS A 83 8.23 -3.92 5.40
C LYS A 83 8.17 -4.57 4.01
N GLY A 84 8.09 -3.74 2.97
CA GLY A 84 8.07 -4.16 1.57
C GLY A 84 6.67 -4.53 1.05
N SER A 85 5.63 -4.38 1.87
CA SER A 85 4.24 -4.58 1.47
C SER A 85 3.56 -3.25 1.15
N ILE A 86 2.60 -3.28 0.23
CA ILE A 86 1.65 -2.19 -0.06
C ILE A 86 0.30 -2.52 0.57
N VAL A 87 -0.42 -1.54 1.10
CA VAL A 87 -1.82 -1.69 1.56
C VAL A 87 -2.69 -0.57 0.98
N GLY A 88 -3.99 -0.84 0.79
CA GLY A 88 -4.96 0.11 0.23
C GLY A 88 -5.09 0.05 -1.29
N GLU A 89 -4.34 -0.83 -1.93
CA GLU A 89 -4.21 -0.99 -3.39
C GLU A 89 -5.50 -1.44 -4.09
N LEU A 90 -6.40 -2.09 -3.35
CA LEU A 90 -7.67 -2.60 -3.89
C LEU A 90 -8.65 -1.47 -4.24
N CYS A 91 -8.52 -0.31 -3.61
CA CYS A 91 -9.51 0.77 -3.72
C CYS A 91 -9.04 1.92 -4.63
N ILE A 92 -7.72 2.07 -4.82
CA ILE A 92 -7.14 3.24 -5.50
C ILE A 92 -7.54 3.35 -6.98
N LEU A 93 -7.89 2.25 -7.66
CA LEU A 93 -8.23 2.30 -9.10
C LEU A 93 -9.72 2.51 -9.42
N ASN A 94 -10.63 2.11 -8.52
CA ASN A 94 -12.04 1.95 -8.88
C ASN A 94 -12.98 2.96 -8.18
N ASN A 95 -12.45 3.98 -7.50
CA ASN A 95 -13.22 4.92 -6.68
C ASN A 95 -14.24 4.22 -5.76
N VAL A 96 -13.78 3.15 -5.11
CA VAL A 96 -14.59 2.35 -4.18
C VAL A 96 -14.13 2.62 -2.76
N GLN A 97 -15.08 2.54 -1.82
CA GLN A 97 -14.79 2.62 -0.39
C GLN A 97 -13.75 1.58 0.04
N ARG A 98 -13.04 1.87 1.13
CA ARG A 98 -12.06 0.96 1.74
C ARG A 98 -12.69 -0.40 2.01
N ALA A 99 -12.17 -1.43 1.34
CA ALA A 99 -12.68 -2.79 1.47
C ALA A 99 -12.44 -3.42 2.85
N VAL A 100 -11.50 -2.87 3.62
CA VAL A 100 -10.96 -3.40 4.88
C VAL A 100 -10.43 -2.25 5.75
N SER A 101 -10.44 -2.41 7.06
CA SER A 101 -9.77 -1.49 7.99
C SER A 101 -8.27 -1.78 8.06
N ALA A 102 -7.44 -0.76 8.25
CA ALA A 102 -5.98 -0.90 8.42
C ALA A 102 -5.52 -0.24 9.72
N VAL A 103 -4.89 -1.03 10.60
CA VAL A 103 -4.43 -0.60 11.93
C VAL A 103 -2.93 -0.83 12.04
N VAL A 104 -2.20 0.16 12.50
CA VAL A 104 -0.76 0.07 12.75
C VAL A 104 -0.55 -0.66 14.09
N ILE A 105 0.08 -1.83 14.06
CA ILE A 105 0.33 -2.64 15.25
C ILE A 105 1.77 -2.52 15.77
N GLU A 106 2.70 -2.14 14.89
CA GLU A 106 4.06 -1.73 15.22
C GLU A 106 4.32 -0.39 14.53
N ALA A 107 4.89 0.60 15.24
CA ALA A 107 5.13 1.94 14.70
C ALA A 107 5.78 1.88 13.32
N ALA A 108 5.24 2.65 12.37
CA ALA A 108 5.50 2.48 10.96
C ALA A 108 5.93 3.78 10.27
N ASP A 109 6.98 3.69 9.46
CA ASP A 109 7.26 4.67 8.43
C ASP A 109 6.61 4.21 7.12
N LEU A 110 5.76 5.07 6.56
CA LEU A 110 5.00 4.81 5.35
C LEU A 110 5.38 5.83 4.29
N LEU A 111 5.36 5.36 3.05
CA LEU A 111 5.27 6.23 1.89
C LEU A 111 3.85 6.12 1.35
N THR A 112 3.14 7.22 1.13
CA THR A 112 1.78 7.21 0.61
C THR A 112 1.73 7.85 -0.77
N LEU A 113 0.86 7.32 -1.62
CA LEU A 113 0.55 7.86 -2.94
C LEU A 113 -0.96 8.00 -3.03
N ASP A 114 -1.41 9.21 -3.31
CA ASP A 114 -2.83 9.53 -3.41
C ASP A 114 -3.34 9.16 -4.81
N ARG A 115 -4.65 8.94 -4.94
CA ARG A 115 -5.30 8.61 -6.22
C ARG A 115 -4.98 9.65 -7.30
N GLU A 116 -5.13 10.93 -6.98
CA GLU A 116 -4.91 12.03 -7.92
C GLU A 116 -3.46 12.08 -8.42
N ASP A 117 -2.50 11.81 -7.53
CA ASP A 117 -1.08 11.71 -7.87
C ASP A 117 -0.81 10.51 -8.78
N LEU A 118 -1.43 9.34 -8.50
CA LEU A 118 -1.33 8.17 -9.36
C LEU A 118 -1.92 8.43 -10.76
N GLU A 119 -3.09 9.05 -10.85
CA GLU A 119 -3.74 9.42 -12.11
C GLU A 119 -2.88 10.40 -12.91
N THR A 120 -2.27 11.37 -12.22
CA THR A 120 -1.33 12.33 -12.83
C THR A 120 -0.11 11.60 -13.40
N ILE A 121 0.50 10.69 -12.65
CA ILE A 121 1.63 9.88 -13.13
C ILE A 121 1.23 9.07 -14.37
N ILE A 122 0.06 8.41 -14.36
CA ILE A 122 -0.41 7.60 -15.49
C ILE A 122 -0.61 8.47 -16.74
N ARG A 123 -1.13 9.70 -16.58
CA ARG A 123 -1.38 10.62 -17.68
C ARG A 123 -0.10 11.24 -18.23
N GLU A 124 0.79 11.71 -17.36
CA GLU A 124 1.98 12.48 -17.74
C GLU A 124 3.18 11.59 -18.07
N ASN A 125 3.27 10.41 -17.46
CA ASN A 125 4.30 9.43 -17.75
C ASN A 125 3.70 8.00 -17.79
N PRO A 126 3.05 7.61 -18.89
CA PRO A 126 2.35 6.33 -19.01
C PRO A 126 3.26 5.11 -18.80
N GLU A 127 4.54 5.19 -19.19
CA GLU A 127 5.49 4.10 -18.97
C GLU A 127 5.69 3.88 -17.46
N LEU A 128 5.92 4.96 -16.71
CA LEU A 128 6.09 4.92 -15.27
C LEU A 128 4.80 4.53 -14.54
N GLY A 129 3.66 5.03 -14.99
CA GLY A 129 2.35 4.58 -14.52
C GLY A 129 2.16 3.07 -14.70
N SER A 130 2.52 2.53 -15.87
CA SER A 130 2.44 1.09 -16.13
C SER A 130 3.34 0.26 -15.21
N LYS A 131 4.54 0.78 -14.89
CA LYS A 131 5.48 0.19 -13.94
C LYS A 131 4.84 0.13 -12.54
N LEU A 132 4.25 1.23 -12.06
CA LEU A 132 3.57 1.26 -10.76
C LEU A 132 2.40 0.27 -10.69
N LEU A 133 1.52 0.30 -11.69
CA LEU A 133 0.35 -0.59 -11.76
C LEU A 133 0.75 -2.07 -11.79
N LYS A 134 1.81 -2.43 -12.52
CA LYS A 134 2.37 -3.80 -12.51
C LYS A 134 2.83 -4.20 -11.11
N GLY A 135 3.49 -3.30 -10.38
CA GLY A 135 3.91 -3.55 -9.01
C GLY A 135 2.74 -3.78 -8.05
N MET A 136 1.69 -2.94 -8.15
CA MET A 136 0.46 -3.11 -7.37
C MET A 136 -0.25 -4.43 -7.71
N LEU A 137 -0.39 -4.76 -9.00
CA LEU A 137 -1.00 -6.01 -9.45
C LEU A 137 -0.23 -7.24 -8.96
N ALA A 138 1.10 -7.19 -8.95
CA ALA A 138 1.93 -8.26 -8.42
C ALA A 138 1.69 -8.46 -6.91
N ALA A 139 1.55 -7.37 -6.15
CA ALA A 139 1.23 -7.42 -4.73
C ALA A 139 -0.16 -8.02 -4.48
N VAL A 140 -1.18 -7.60 -5.24
CA VAL A 140 -2.54 -8.16 -5.17
C VAL A 140 -2.53 -9.65 -5.52
N SER A 141 -1.82 -10.04 -6.57
CA SER A 141 -1.74 -11.43 -7.03
C SER A 141 -1.09 -12.34 -5.97
N LEU A 142 -0.03 -11.87 -5.31
CA LEU A 142 0.60 -12.58 -4.20
C LEU A 142 -0.36 -12.75 -3.02
N ARG A 143 -1.13 -11.72 -2.71
CA ARG A 143 -2.14 -11.75 -1.63
C ARG A 143 -3.27 -12.71 -1.94
N LEU A 144 -3.78 -12.68 -3.17
CA LEU A 144 -4.86 -13.57 -3.62
C LEU A 144 -4.44 -15.03 -3.51
N ARG A 145 -3.22 -15.36 -3.96
CA ARG A 145 -2.66 -16.72 -3.79
C ARG A 145 -2.61 -17.14 -2.32
N LYS A 146 -2.05 -16.29 -1.45
CA LYS A 146 -2.01 -16.56 0.00
C LYS A 146 -3.41 -16.69 0.61
N SER A 147 -4.39 -15.94 0.12
CA SER A 147 -5.78 -16.08 0.56
C SER A 147 -6.37 -17.43 0.17
N PHE A 148 -6.11 -17.94 -1.04
CA PHE A 148 -6.53 -19.29 -1.43
C PHE A 148 -5.87 -20.36 -0.57
N ASP A 149 -4.56 -20.24 -0.30
CA ASP A 149 -3.84 -21.18 0.58
C ASP A 149 -4.47 -21.21 1.99
N ARG A 150 -4.83 -20.04 2.53
CA ARG A 150 -5.50 -19.94 3.84
C ARG A 150 -6.89 -20.55 3.83
N LEU A 151 -7.69 -20.27 2.80
CA LEU A 151 -9.02 -20.85 2.67
C LEU A 151 -8.94 -22.38 2.57
N ALA A 152 -8.00 -22.90 1.79
CA ALA A 152 -7.75 -24.34 1.68
C ALA A 152 -7.25 -24.97 2.99
N SER A 153 -6.69 -24.20 3.92
CA SER A 153 -6.28 -24.71 5.24
C SER A 153 -7.40 -24.79 6.28
N ILE A 154 -8.57 -24.19 5.98
CA ILE A 154 -9.75 -24.19 6.85
C ILE A 154 -10.66 -25.40 6.57
N PHE A 155 -10.49 -26.04 5.40
CA PHE A 155 -11.22 -27.23 4.97
C PHE A 155 -10.26 -28.41 4.78
#